data_AF-A0A7S1XGA4-F1
#
_entry.id   AF-A0A7S1XGA4-F1
#
_cell.length_a   1.000
_cell.length_b   1.000
_cell.length_c   1.000
_cell.angle_alpha   90.00
_cell.angle_beta   90.00
_cell.angle_gamma   90.00
#
_symmetry.space_group_name_H-M   'P 1'
#
loop_
_entity.id
_entity.type
_entity.pdbx_description
1 polymer ?
#
loop_
_entity_poly.entity_id
_entity_poly.type
_entity_poly.pdbx_seq_one_letter_code
_entity_poly.pdbx_strand_id
1 'polypeptide(L)'
;MEVTRHNFREAIVTLEDALKHAKFVAIDTEFSGLARTDSVHNTPLDTPSMRYMSVREAAMEFPILQLGICVFQEPPSLDSSDSAESGPGRTRWLAHPFNFYCSPRPFYLKPGHRVPVTDRIFSMQASSVEFLARANFDFNKCFRDGIGALNGSEVSLIRAAEARMAQFPRKMVDRTTVDEKCLKYFNETTEAIKNWWNGNTVTESDRLRLPPGPTGTARRLIYEFIETEHPELQATVIGGGNCPDPPMLVVSKPSKKLRESTQESLRSRALALLDQRLENDAGMRTVLRILRQQQVPLIFHNSLADLSRLIHQFEEELPEKLNEFRCSLNLFCPKLIDTKMLVEHARITSSLFKGQVNLNDALKEILSTRKSNHEYEMSQGQERYIEAQHEPSLLVSMRPHLMLF
;
A
#
# COMPACT_ATOMS: atom_id res chain seq x y z
N MET A 1 -11.51 -8.58 -10.69
CA MET A 1 -11.77 -7.26 -10.06
C MET A 1 -10.60 -6.33 -10.29
N GLU A 2 -10.82 -5.06 -10.66
CA GLU A 2 -9.75 -4.04 -10.63
C GLU A 2 -9.81 -3.29 -9.29
N VAL A 3 -8.67 -3.21 -8.62
CA VAL A 3 -8.59 -2.73 -7.24
C VAL A 3 -7.70 -1.49 -7.18
N THR A 4 -8.27 -0.40 -6.70
CA THR A 4 -7.62 0.88 -6.42
C THR A 4 -7.86 1.22 -4.95
N ARG A 5 -7.31 2.34 -4.46
CA ARG A 5 -7.54 2.76 -3.05
C ARG A 5 -9.03 2.93 -2.70
N HIS A 6 -9.87 3.23 -3.69
CA HIS A 6 -11.28 3.59 -3.49
C HIS A 6 -12.14 2.38 -3.14
N ASN A 7 -11.84 1.21 -3.72
CA ASN A 7 -12.56 -0.04 -3.48
C ASN A 7 -11.69 -1.09 -2.75
N PHE A 8 -10.52 -0.70 -2.23
CA PHE A 8 -9.57 -1.62 -1.59
C PHE A 8 -10.20 -2.43 -0.45
N ARG A 9 -10.98 -1.79 0.43
CA ARG A 9 -11.59 -2.46 1.59
C ARG A 9 -12.58 -3.56 1.18
N GLU A 10 -13.41 -3.29 0.19
CA GLU A 10 -14.37 -4.25 -0.37
C GLU A 10 -13.64 -5.42 -1.06
N ALA A 11 -12.60 -5.09 -1.83
CA ALA A 11 -11.77 -6.09 -2.50
C ALA A 11 -11.07 -7.03 -1.51
N ILE A 12 -10.60 -6.52 -0.36
CA ILE A 12 -9.99 -7.34 0.70
C ILE A 12 -11.00 -8.34 1.27
N VAL A 13 -12.22 -7.91 1.60
CA VAL A 13 -13.28 -8.81 2.09
C VAL A 13 -13.57 -9.91 1.06
N THR A 14 -13.66 -9.53 -0.22
CA THR A 14 -13.91 -10.47 -1.32
C THR A 14 -12.75 -11.45 -1.52
N LEU A 15 -11.51 -10.97 -1.41
CA LEU A 15 -10.31 -11.79 -1.50
C LEU A 15 -10.23 -12.80 -0.34
N GLU A 16 -10.47 -12.35 0.90
CA GLU A 16 -10.47 -13.22 2.07
C GLU A 16 -11.54 -14.32 1.96
N ASP A 17 -12.72 -13.99 1.47
CA ASP A 17 -13.79 -14.96 1.24
C ASP A 17 -13.39 -15.98 0.15
N ALA A 18 -12.86 -15.51 -0.97
CA ALA A 18 -12.35 -16.37 -2.02
C ALA A 18 -11.21 -17.29 -1.53
N LEU A 19 -10.39 -16.83 -0.59
CA LEU A 19 -9.28 -17.63 -0.08
C LEU A 19 -9.70 -18.79 0.84
N LYS A 20 -10.88 -18.72 1.49
CA LYS A 20 -11.37 -19.79 2.40
C LYS A 20 -11.45 -21.17 1.73
N HIS A 21 -11.76 -21.19 0.44
CA HIS A 21 -11.95 -22.41 -0.35
C HIS A 21 -10.89 -22.57 -1.44
N ALA A 22 -9.81 -21.79 -1.38
CA ALA A 22 -8.75 -21.81 -2.37
C ALA A 22 -7.97 -23.13 -2.33
N LYS A 23 -7.73 -23.71 -3.50
CA LYS A 23 -6.79 -24.83 -3.68
C LYS A 23 -5.38 -24.34 -3.98
N PHE A 24 -5.27 -23.24 -4.74
CA PHE A 24 -4.03 -22.52 -4.98
C PHE A 24 -4.32 -21.09 -5.44
N VAL A 25 -3.28 -20.27 -5.45
CA VAL A 25 -3.34 -18.88 -5.90
C VAL A 25 -2.25 -18.65 -6.92
N ALA A 26 -2.60 -18.11 -8.07
CA ALA A 26 -1.61 -17.62 -9.02
C ALA A 26 -1.32 -16.15 -8.77
N ILE A 27 -0.08 -15.73 -9.01
CA ILE A 27 0.38 -14.37 -8.82
C ILE A 27 1.23 -13.96 -10.01
N ASP A 28 0.99 -12.75 -10.50
CA ASP A 28 1.72 -12.13 -11.60
C ASP A 28 1.91 -10.64 -11.31
N THR A 29 3.00 -10.03 -11.78
CA THR A 29 3.26 -8.61 -11.50
C THR A 29 3.77 -7.83 -12.68
N GLU A 30 3.43 -6.55 -12.70
CA GLU A 30 3.77 -5.63 -13.77
C GLU A 30 4.68 -4.53 -13.24
N PHE A 31 5.86 -4.39 -13.84
CA PHE A 31 6.93 -3.52 -13.36
C PHE A 31 7.06 -2.24 -14.16
N SER A 32 7.61 -1.19 -13.54
CA SER A 32 8.00 0.01 -14.27
C SER A 32 9.22 -0.19 -15.19
N GLY A 33 9.95 -1.29 -15.00
CA GLY A 33 11.15 -1.66 -15.76
C GLY A 33 11.69 -3.03 -15.34
N LEU A 34 12.52 -3.63 -16.19
CA LEU A 34 12.99 -5.01 -16.00
C LEU A 34 14.40 -5.08 -15.40
N ALA A 35 15.35 -4.37 -16.00
CA ALA A 35 16.75 -4.41 -15.64
C ALA A 35 17.45 -3.12 -16.05
N ARG A 36 18.59 -2.82 -15.41
CA ARG A 36 19.45 -1.71 -15.79
C ARG A 36 20.16 -2.06 -17.11
N THR A 37 20.31 -1.10 -18.00
CA THR A 37 21.06 -1.28 -19.26
C THR A 37 22.53 -1.62 -19.02
N ASP A 38 23.06 -1.19 -17.89
CA ASP A 38 24.49 -1.24 -17.58
C ASP A 38 24.86 -2.47 -16.73
N SER A 39 23.86 -3.16 -16.15
CA SER A 39 24.07 -4.47 -15.55
C SER A 39 24.33 -5.46 -16.69
N VAL A 40 25.61 -5.84 -16.84
CA VAL A 40 26.11 -6.90 -17.72
C VAL A 40 25.05 -7.98 -17.84
N HIS A 41 24.51 -8.20 -19.05
CA HIS A 41 23.48 -9.19 -19.30
C HIS A 41 23.79 -10.49 -18.57
N ASN A 42 22.84 -10.98 -17.78
CA ASN A 42 23.02 -12.20 -16.99
C ASN A 42 23.69 -13.28 -17.85
N THR A 43 24.92 -13.65 -17.51
CA THR A 43 25.69 -14.61 -18.31
C THR A 43 25.45 -16.02 -17.78
N PRO A 44 25.62 -17.05 -18.62
CA PRO A 44 25.58 -18.44 -18.15
C PRO A 44 26.60 -18.74 -17.05
N LEU A 45 27.66 -17.93 -16.93
CA LEU A 45 28.73 -18.08 -15.95
C LEU A 45 28.41 -17.43 -14.59
N ASP A 46 27.30 -16.70 -14.48
CA ASP A 46 26.95 -15.99 -13.26
C ASP A 46 26.61 -16.95 -12.12
N THR A 47 27.25 -16.73 -10.97
CA THR A 47 26.88 -17.41 -9.74
C THR A 47 25.45 -17.02 -9.32
N PRO A 48 24.74 -17.85 -8.52
CA PRO A 48 23.44 -17.47 -7.97
C PRO A 48 23.46 -16.14 -7.21
N SER A 49 24.55 -15.85 -6.49
CA SER A 49 24.72 -14.59 -5.77
C SER A 49 24.83 -13.38 -6.72
N MET A 50 25.53 -13.52 -7.85
CA MET A 50 25.61 -12.46 -8.87
C MET A 50 24.24 -12.19 -9.50
N ARG A 51 23.49 -13.26 -9.83
CA ARG A 51 22.12 -13.12 -10.33
C ARG A 51 21.19 -12.46 -9.34
N TYR A 52 21.31 -12.80 -8.05
CA TYR A 52 20.54 -12.16 -7.00
C TYR A 52 20.87 -10.67 -6.89
N MET A 53 22.15 -10.28 -6.93
CA MET A 53 22.55 -8.87 -6.90
C MET A 53 21.91 -8.07 -8.04
N SER A 54 21.97 -8.61 -9.26
CA SER A 54 21.35 -8.00 -10.46
C SER A 54 19.84 -7.81 -10.28
N VAL A 55 19.12 -8.84 -9.82
CA VAL A 55 17.66 -8.75 -9.56
C VAL A 55 17.35 -7.81 -8.41
N ARG A 56 18.17 -7.80 -7.36
CA ARG A 56 18.02 -6.90 -6.20
C ARG A 56 18.13 -5.44 -6.63
N GLU A 57 19.14 -5.09 -7.41
CA GLU A 57 19.29 -3.73 -7.94
C GLU A 57 18.08 -3.33 -8.78
N ALA A 58 17.64 -4.21 -9.69
CA ALA A 58 16.45 -3.96 -10.50
C ALA A 58 15.17 -3.80 -9.67
N ALA A 59 15.02 -4.59 -8.59
CA ALA A 59 13.87 -4.52 -7.70
C ALA A 59 13.82 -3.22 -6.88
N MET A 60 14.98 -2.66 -6.54
CA MET A 60 15.09 -1.38 -5.83
C MET A 60 14.80 -0.17 -6.74
N GLU A 61 15.11 -0.29 -8.03
CA GLU A 61 14.95 0.79 -8.99
C GLU A 61 13.57 0.81 -9.67
N PHE A 62 13.04 -0.37 -10.00
CA PHE A 62 11.83 -0.53 -10.80
C PHE A 62 10.69 -1.19 -9.99
N PRO A 63 9.78 -0.41 -9.40
CA PRO A 63 8.69 -0.95 -8.58
C PRO A 63 7.64 -1.72 -9.40
N ILE A 64 6.86 -2.53 -8.68
CA ILE A 64 5.57 -3.09 -9.12
C ILE A 64 4.54 -1.96 -9.21
N LEU A 65 3.96 -1.81 -10.39
CA LEU A 65 2.84 -0.92 -10.69
C LEU A 65 1.49 -1.61 -10.54
N GLN A 66 1.44 -2.93 -10.80
CA GLN A 66 0.25 -3.74 -10.59
C GLN A 66 0.59 -5.15 -10.11
N LEU A 67 -0.18 -5.64 -9.13
CA LEU A 67 -0.15 -7.00 -8.63
C LEU A 67 -1.43 -7.73 -9.06
N GLY A 68 -1.27 -8.77 -9.88
CA GLY A 68 -2.32 -9.72 -10.26
C GLY A 68 -2.38 -10.89 -9.28
N ILE A 69 -3.56 -11.18 -8.74
CA ILE A 69 -3.84 -12.34 -7.87
C ILE A 69 -5.08 -13.07 -8.38
N CYS A 70 -5.02 -14.38 -8.60
CA CYS A 70 -6.16 -15.18 -9.02
C CYS A 70 -6.26 -16.37 -8.10
N VAL A 71 -7.39 -16.44 -7.41
CA VAL A 71 -7.71 -17.53 -6.51
C VAL A 71 -8.43 -18.62 -7.31
N PHE A 72 -8.00 -19.86 -7.17
CA PHE A 72 -8.63 -21.00 -7.81
C PHE A 72 -9.29 -21.91 -6.78
N GLN A 73 -10.56 -22.20 -7.00
CA GLN A 73 -11.39 -23.06 -6.16
C GLN A 73 -11.96 -24.21 -7.00
N GLU A 74 -12.28 -25.33 -6.36
CA GLU A 74 -13.17 -26.30 -6.97
C GLU A 74 -14.60 -25.74 -6.91
N PRO A 75 -15.40 -25.84 -7.99
CA PRO A 75 -16.78 -25.38 -7.95
C PRO A 75 -17.55 -26.16 -6.87
N PRO A 76 -18.47 -25.51 -6.15
CA PRO A 76 -19.33 -26.21 -5.21
C PRO A 76 -20.04 -27.36 -5.94
N SER A 77 -20.03 -28.55 -5.34
CA SER A 77 -20.69 -29.72 -5.91
C SER A 77 -22.17 -29.43 -6.12
N LEU A 78 -22.56 -29.10 -7.36
CA LEU A 78 -23.97 -29.11 -7.76
C LEU A 78 -24.48 -30.55 -7.59
N ASP A 79 -25.67 -30.68 -6.99
CA ASP A 79 -26.32 -31.96 -6.71
C ASP A 79 -26.33 -32.86 -7.95
N SER A 80 -25.44 -33.86 -7.97
CA SER A 80 -25.53 -35.22 -8.55
C SER A 80 -26.37 -35.48 -9.82
N SER A 81 -26.59 -34.48 -10.67
CA SER A 81 -27.40 -34.59 -11.90
C SER A 81 -26.68 -34.06 -13.15
N ASP A 82 -25.70 -33.16 -13.01
CA ASP A 82 -24.85 -32.69 -14.11
C ASP A 82 -23.51 -33.47 -14.24
N SER A 83 -23.26 -34.42 -13.35
CA SER A 83 -22.09 -35.31 -13.41
C SER A 83 -22.15 -36.31 -14.57
N ALA A 84 -23.26 -36.37 -15.32
CA ALA A 84 -23.45 -37.28 -16.44
C ALA A 84 -23.01 -36.69 -17.81
N GLU A 85 -22.90 -35.37 -17.97
CA GLU A 85 -22.40 -34.74 -19.22
C GLU A 85 -20.90 -34.40 -19.18
N SER A 86 -20.30 -34.43 -17.99
CA SER A 86 -18.86 -34.28 -17.80
C SER A 86 -18.19 -35.65 -17.96
N GLY A 87 -17.66 -35.94 -19.15
CA GLY A 87 -16.90 -37.18 -19.39
C GLY A 87 -15.83 -37.46 -18.31
N PRO A 88 -15.48 -38.73 -18.06
CA PRO A 88 -14.59 -39.10 -16.96
C PRO A 88 -13.22 -38.42 -17.11
N GLY A 89 -12.87 -37.58 -16.13
CA GLY A 89 -11.55 -36.96 -16.03
C GLY A 89 -11.48 -35.43 -16.15
N ARG A 90 -12.61 -34.71 -16.35
CA ARG A 90 -12.63 -33.24 -16.38
C ARG A 90 -12.63 -32.62 -14.97
N THR A 91 -11.61 -31.82 -14.65
CA THR A 91 -11.58 -31.00 -13.44
C THR A 91 -11.98 -29.58 -13.80
N ARG A 92 -13.06 -29.06 -13.20
CA ARG A 92 -13.48 -27.67 -13.37
C ARG A 92 -12.95 -26.81 -12.23
N TRP A 93 -12.54 -25.58 -12.53
CA TRP A 93 -12.06 -24.60 -11.56
C TRP A 93 -12.91 -23.33 -11.59
N LEU A 94 -13.17 -22.75 -10.43
CA LEU A 94 -13.71 -21.40 -10.31
C LEU A 94 -12.55 -20.43 -10.06
N ALA A 95 -12.42 -19.41 -10.92
CA ALA A 95 -11.33 -18.44 -10.90
C ALA A 95 -11.82 -17.06 -10.43
N HIS A 96 -11.08 -16.48 -9.47
CA HIS A 96 -11.35 -15.14 -8.92
C HIS A 96 -10.14 -14.22 -9.13
N PRO A 97 -10.00 -13.56 -10.30
CA PRO A 97 -8.94 -12.59 -10.55
C PRO A 97 -9.12 -11.26 -9.81
N PHE A 98 -8.00 -10.69 -9.36
CA PHE A 98 -7.85 -9.36 -8.75
C PHE A 98 -6.62 -8.67 -9.34
N ASN A 99 -6.76 -7.42 -9.76
CA ASN A 99 -5.66 -6.59 -10.25
C ASN A 99 -5.51 -5.38 -9.33
N PHE A 100 -4.54 -5.42 -8.42
CA PHE A 100 -4.25 -4.34 -7.48
C PHE A 100 -3.30 -3.33 -8.11
N TYR A 101 -3.74 -2.10 -8.28
CA TYR A 101 -2.87 -1.01 -8.74
C TYR A 101 -2.11 -0.41 -7.57
N CYS A 102 -0.79 -0.42 -7.66
CA CYS A 102 0.12 -0.03 -6.60
C CYS A 102 0.67 1.37 -6.86
N SER A 103 0.78 2.21 -5.84
CA SER A 103 1.27 3.59 -5.99
C SER A 103 2.39 3.87 -5.00
N PRO A 104 3.57 4.33 -5.44
CA PRO A 104 4.66 4.77 -4.57
C PRO A 104 4.34 6.16 -3.98
N ARG A 105 3.26 6.26 -3.18
CA ARG A 105 2.80 7.55 -2.65
C ARG A 105 3.73 8.05 -1.54
N PRO A 106 4.10 9.34 -1.55
CA PRO A 106 4.82 9.92 -0.43
C PRO A 106 3.91 10.00 0.81
N PHE A 107 4.48 9.75 1.99
CA PHE A 107 3.75 9.86 3.25
C PHE A 107 4.09 11.15 3.99
N TYR A 108 3.11 12.03 4.15
CA TYR A 108 3.25 13.26 4.93
C TYR A 108 2.76 13.04 6.35
N LEU A 109 3.56 13.39 7.36
CA LEU A 109 3.17 13.12 8.74
C LEU A 109 1.85 13.82 9.13
N LYS A 110 1.67 15.08 8.71
CA LYS A 110 0.43 15.84 8.92
C LYS A 110 -0.10 16.38 7.60
N PRO A 111 -1.43 16.49 7.43
CA PRO A 111 -2.02 17.16 6.29
C PRO A 111 -1.44 18.57 6.10
N GLY A 112 -1.02 18.91 4.88
CA GLY A 112 -0.45 20.21 4.54
C GLY A 112 1.03 20.39 4.86
N HIS A 113 1.72 19.39 5.44
CA HIS A 113 3.18 19.40 5.45
C HIS A 113 3.72 19.37 4.02
N ARG A 114 4.76 20.15 3.75
CA ARG A 114 5.38 20.23 2.42
C ARG A 114 6.45 19.18 2.18
N VAL A 115 7.03 18.66 3.25
CA VAL A 115 8.09 17.66 3.20
C VAL A 115 7.51 16.33 3.68
N PRO A 116 7.54 15.29 2.83
CA PRO A 116 7.13 13.95 3.23
C PRO A 116 8.18 13.31 4.15
N VAL A 117 7.74 12.37 4.97
CA VAL A 117 8.62 11.53 5.79
C VAL A 117 9.24 10.43 4.93
N THR A 118 8.46 9.89 4.00
CA THR A 118 8.91 8.89 3.02
C THR A 118 8.55 9.38 1.63
N ASP A 119 9.52 9.35 0.72
CA ASP A 119 9.37 9.78 -0.67
C ASP A 119 10.24 8.90 -1.55
N ARG A 120 9.59 8.04 -2.35
CA ARG A 120 10.30 7.04 -3.15
C ARG A 120 10.66 7.65 -4.50
N ILE A 121 11.96 7.65 -4.80
CA ILE A 121 12.46 7.90 -6.15
C ILE A 121 12.55 6.56 -6.86
N PHE A 122 11.98 6.45 -8.05
CA PHE A 122 11.99 5.23 -8.86
C PHE A 122 12.16 5.57 -10.34
N SER A 123 12.59 4.57 -11.12
CA SER A 123 12.78 4.70 -12.56
C SER A 123 11.64 4.05 -13.34
N MET A 124 11.41 4.51 -14.57
CA MET A 124 10.55 3.85 -15.55
C MET A 124 11.37 3.59 -16.82
N GLN A 125 11.36 2.35 -17.29
CA GLN A 125 12.06 1.96 -18.51
C GLN A 125 11.14 2.20 -19.71
N ALA A 126 11.58 2.98 -20.69
CA ALA A 126 10.75 3.39 -21.83
C ALA A 126 10.12 2.20 -22.58
N SER A 127 10.87 1.11 -22.80
CA SER A 127 10.35 -0.10 -23.45
C SER A 127 9.28 -0.81 -22.64
N SER A 128 9.42 -0.86 -21.30
CA SER A 128 8.40 -1.41 -20.41
C SER A 128 7.13 -0.56 -20.41
N VAL A 129 7.28 0.77 -20.37
CA VAL A 129 6.13 1.69 -20.44
C VAL A 129 5.40 1.57 -21.77
N GLU A 130 6.13 1.50 -22.88
CA GLU A 130 5.54 1.29 -24.21
C GLU A 130 4.79 -0.05 -24.29
N PHE A 131 5.39 -1.13 -23.77
CA PHE A 131 4.76 -2.45 -23.73
C PHE A 131 3.44 -2.42 -22.92
N LEU A 132 3.48 -1.86 -21.71
CA LEU A 132 2.30 -1.72 -20.85
C LEU A 132 1.22 -0.86 -21.52
N ALA A 133 1.61 0.25 -22.17
CA ALA A 133 0.69 1.12 -22.88
C ALA A 133 0.00 0.40 -24.06
N ARG A 134 0.74 -0.38 -24.85
CA ARG A 134 0.18 -1.19 -25.95
C ARG A 134 -0.79 -2.26 -25.45
N ALA A 135 -0.56 -2.79 -24.26
CA ALA A 135 -1.44 -3.73 -23.58
C ALA A 135 -2.53 -3.04 -22.71
N ASN A 136 -2.83 -1.77 -23.00
CA ASN A 136 -3.90 -0.98 -22.38
C ASN A 136 -3.79 -0.81 -20.84
N PHE A 137 -2.56 -0.75 -20.30
CA PHE A 137 -2.38 -0.40 -18.90
C PHE A 137 -2.80 1.03 -18.60
N ASP A 138 -3.70 1.20 -17.62
CA ASP A 138 -4.11 2.51 -17.16
C ASP A 138 -3.17 3.05 -16.07
N PHE A 139 -2.18 3.84 -16.48
CA PHE A 139 -1.26 4.52 -15.58
C PHE A 139 -1.94 5.47 -14.59
N ASN A 140 -3.14 5.98 -14.89
CA ASN A 140 -3.86 6.83 -13.94
C ASN A 140 -4.34 6.02 -12.73
N LYS A 141 -4.80 4.78 -12.94
CA LYS A 141 -5.17 3.88 -11.83
C LYS A 141 -3.98 3.61 -10.90
N CYS A 142 -2.75 3.61 -11.42
CA CYS A 142 -1.52 3.50 -10.65
C CYS A 142 -1.15 4.82 -9.93
N PHE A 143 -0.88 5.90 -10.66
CA PHE A 143 -0.29 7.11 -10.08
C PHE A 143 -1.30 8.02 -9.37
N ARG A 144 -2.54 8.10 -9.88
CA ARG A 144 -3.58 8.93 -9.27
C ARG A 144 -4.30 8.18 -8.18
N ASP A 145 -4.76 6.97 -8.46
CA ASP A 145 -5.73 6.21 -7.65
C ASP A 145 -5.18 4.95 -6.97
N GLY A 146 -3.90 4.63 -7.17
CA GLY A 146 -3.33 3.38 -6.69
C GLY A 146 -3.22 3.31 -5.16
N ILE A 147 -3.15 2.08 -4.69
CA ILE A 147 -3.08 1.69 -3.28
C ILE A 147 -1.69 2.04 -2.76
N GLY A 148 -1.62 2.58 -1.53
CA GLY A 148 -0.35 2.85 -0.87
C GLY A 148 0.46 1.57 -0.64
N ALA A 149 1.77 1.71 -0.75
CA ALA A 149 2.73 0.61 -0.77
C ALA A 149 3.79 0.72 0.34
N LEU A 150 3.48 1.32 1.50
CA LEU A 150 4.47 1.46 2.58
C LEU A 150 4.96 0.09 3.06
N ASN A 151 6.27 -0.07 3.27
CA ASN A 151 6.89 -1.29 3.80
C ASN A 151 7.14 -1.21 5.33
N GLY A 152 7.71 -2.27 5.92
CA GLY A 152 8.03 -2.36 7.35
C GLY A 152 8.97 -1.27 7.86
N SER A 153 10.04 -1.04 7.12
CA SER A 153 11.04 -0.03 7.46
C SER A 153 10.43 1.37 7.46
N GLU A 154 9.63 1.70 6.44
CA GLU A 154 8.97 2.99 6.31
C GLU A 154 7.91 3.25 7.39
N VAL A 155 7.08 2.25 7.71
CA VAL A 155 6.13 2.37 8.83
C VAL A 155 6.88 2.66 10.13
N SER A 156 8.01 2.00 10.37
CA SER A 156 8.84 2.22 11.55
C SER A 156 9.46 3.63 11.56
N LEU A 157 9.95 4.10 10.41
CA LEU A 157 10.46 5.47 10.23
C LEU A 157 9.39 6.52 10.51
N ILE A 158 8.17 6.33 10.02
CA ILE A 158 7.05 7.25 10.25
C ILE A 158 6.68 7.31 11.74
N ARG A 159 6.62 6.16 12.42
CA ARG A 159 6.37 6.11 13.87
C ARG A 159 7.47 6.81 14.67
N ALA A 160 8.73 6.61 14.28
CA ALA A 160 9.87 7.30 14.89
C ALA A 160 9.80 8.82 14.64
N ALA A 161 9.38 9.26 13.45
CA ALA A 161 9.19 10.67 13.13
C ALA A 161 8.08 11.32 13.97
N GLU A 162 6.95 10.64 14.18
CA GLU A 162 5.89 11.13 15.09
C GLU A 162 6.39 11.23 16.53
N ALA A 163 7.07 10.20 17.03
CA ALA A 163 7.65 10.21 18.38
C ALA A 163 8.65 11.35 18.56
N ARG A 164 9.50 11.58 17.54
CA ARG A 164 10.45 12.69 17.52
C ARG A 164 9.72 14.03 17.54
N MET A 165 8.70 14.23 16.71
CA MET A 165 7.91 15.47 16.70
C MET A 165 7.15 15.71 18.00
N ALA A 166 6.83 14.66 18.76
CA ALA A 166 6.23 14.80 20.09
C ALA A 166 7.26 15.21 21.17
N GLN A 167 8.56 14.96 20.95
CA GLN A 167 9.64 15.30 21.89
C GLN A 167 10.23 16.68 21.64
N PHE A 168 10.35 17.11 20.39
CA PHE A 168 10.92 18.42 20.07
C PHE A 168 9.84 19.52 20.18
N PRO A 169 10.07 20.58 20.98
CA PRO A 169 9.15 21.70 21.04
C PRO A 169 8.99 22.33 19.65
N ARG A 170 7.77 22.80 19.35
CA ARG A 170 7.49 23.45 18.07
C ARG A 170 8.47 24.60 17.87
N LYS A 171 9.06 24.70 16.67
CA LYS A 171 9.89 25.87 16.31
C LYS A 171 9.06 27.13 16.55
N MET A 172 9.57 28.02 17.40
CA MET A 172 8.94 29.31 17.70
C MET A 172 8.76 30.10 16.41
N VAL A 173 7.64 30.82 16.31
CA VAL A 173 7.39 31.65 15.13
C VAL A 173 8.33 32.85 15.19
N ASP A 174 9.10 33.05 14.12
CA ASP A 174 9.90 34.27 13.98
C ASP A 174 8.98 35.47 13.79
N ARG A 175 8.86 36.29 14.83
CA ARG A 175 7.97 37.45 14.88
C ARG A 175 8.31 38.49 13.81
N THR A 176 9.53 38.52 13.28
CA THR A 176 9.94 39.46 12.21
C THR A 176 9.32 39.13 10.85
N THR A 177 8.85 37.89 10.68
CA THR A 177 8.26 37.40 9.42
C THR A 177 6.74 37.44 9.40
N VAL A 178 6.12 37.90 10.50
CA VAL A 178 4.67 37.93 10.68
C VAL A 178 4.13 39.29 10.21
N ASP A 179 2.95 39.27 9.60
CA ASP A 179 2.26 40.49 9.17
C ASP A 179 1.86 41.38 10.34
N GLU A 180 1.87 42.69 10.12
CA GLU A 180 1.59 43.71 11.13
C GLU A 180 0.20 43.54 11.78
N LYS A 181 -0.79 43.10 11.00
CA LYS A 181 -2.15 42.83 11.51
C LYS A 181 -2.15 41.69 12.53
N CYS A 182 -1.44 40.60 12.26
CA CYS A 182 -1.30 39.49 13.21
C CYS A 182 -0.52 39.89 14.47
N LEU A 183 0.52 40.71 14.34
CA LEU A 183 1.27 41.22 15.49
C LEU A 183 0.42 42.12 16.38
N LYS A 184 -0.37 43.03 15.77
CA LYS A 184 -1.32 43.87 16.51
C LYS A 184 -2.32 43.03 17.30
N TYR A 185 -2.96 42.07 16.62
CA TYR A 185 -3.90 41.15 17.28
C TYR A 185 -3.21 40.36 18.41
N PHE A 186 -2.01 39.84 18.18
CA PHE A 186 -1.25 39.12 19.21
C PHE A 186 -0.98 39.98 20.45
N ASN A 187 -0.55 41.23 20.28
CA ASN A 187 -0.27 42.14 21.39
C ASN A 187 -1.54 42.45 22.20
N GLU A 188 -2.63 42.85 21.52
CA GLU A 188 -3.92 43.15 22.18
C GLU A 188 -4.46 41.93 22.95
N THR A 189 -4.34 40.74 22.36
CA THR A 189 -4.86 39.51 22.95
C THR A 189 -4.02 39.03 24.14
N THR A 190 -2.70 39.14 24.05
CA THR A 190 -1.80 38.75 25.15
C THR A 190 -1.91 39.71 26.34
N GLU A 191 -2.10 41.01 26.08
CA GLU A 191 -2.38 41.99 27.13
C GLU A 191 -3.71 41.70 27.84
N ALA A 192 -4.77 41.37 27.08
CA ALA A 192 -6.04 40.96 27.65
C ALA A 192 -5.92 39.70 28.53
N ILE A 193 -5.12 38.70 28.11
CA ILE A 193 -4.84 37.49 28.90
C ILE A 193 -4.10 37.85 30.19
N LYS A 194 -3.07 38.70 30.13
CA LYS A 194 -2.30 39.15 31.31
C LYS A 194 -3.17 39.89 32.31
N ASN A 195 -3.99 40.82 31.84
CA ASN A 195 -4.91 41.59 32.68
C ASN A 195 -5.95 40.69 33.34
N TRP A 196 -6.51 39.73 32.59
CA TRP A 196 -7.46 38.76 33.13
C TRP A 196 -6.83 37.83 34.17
N TRP A 197 -5.58 37.40 33.95
CA TRP A 197 -4.83 36.54 34.87
C TRP A 197 -4.44 37.26 36.18
N ASN A 198 -3.94 38.49 36.08
CA ASN A 198 -3.47 39.28 37.24
C ASN A 198 -4.61 39.95 38.01
N GLY A 199 -5.72 40.27 37.34
CA GLY A 199 -6.82 41.04 37.92
C GLY A 199 -7.82 40.25 38.74
N ASN A 200 -7.86 38.91 38.65
CA ASN A 200 -8.91 38.08 39.24
C ASN A 200 -8.38 36.80 39.91
N THR A 201 -9.07 36.32 40.95
CA THR A 201 -8.93 34.95 41.45
C THR A 201 -9.59 33.99 40.45
N VAL A 202 -8.95 33.77 39.30
CA VAL A 202 -9.48 32.95 38.20
C VAL A 202 -9.81 31.53 38.69
N THR A 203 -11.09 31.18 38.58
CA THR A 203 -11.68 29.87 38.93
C THR A 203 -11.82 28.97 37.70
N GLU A 204 -12.10 27.68 37.90
CA GLU A 204 -12.25 26.70 36.81
C GLU A 204 -13.43 26.95 35.87
N SER A 205 -14.42 27.74 36.30
CA SER A 205 -15.59 28.15 35.50
C SER A 205 -15.31 29.37 34.60
N ASP A 206 -14.27 30.15 34.89
CA ASP A 206 -14.02 31.39 34.18
C ASP A 206 -13.49 31.13 32.76
N ARG A 207 -14.03 31.87 31.80
CA ARG A 207 -13.69 31.78 30.38
C ARG A 207 -13.45 33.18 29.83
N LEU A 208 -12.23 33.43 29.36
CA LEU A 208 -11.91 34.66 28.63
C LEU A 208 -12.14 34.41 27.13
N ARG A 209 -13.12 35.11 26.56
CA ARG A 209 -13.38 35.10 25.12
C ARG A 209 -12.49 36.14 24.46
N LEU A 210 -11.69 35.72 23.48
CA LEU A 210 -10.80 36.59 22.74
C LEU A 210 -11.51 37.14 21.49
N PRO A 211 -11.06 38.29 20.95
CA PRO A 211 -11.71 38.89 19.78
C PRO A 211 -11.79 37.91 18.59
N PRO A 212 -12.84 37.99 17.75
CA PRO A 212 -12.93 37.17 16.54
C PRO A 212 -11.87 37.57 15.52
N GLY A 213 -11.55 36.65 14.60
CA GLY A 213 -10.66 36.92 13.47
C GLY A 213 -9.19 36.48 13.56
N PRO A 214 -8.77 35.51 14.40
CA PRO A 214 -7.37 35.10 14.33
C PRO A 214 -7.11 34.28 13.05
N THR A 215 -6.17 34.76 12.24
CA THR A 215 -5.52 33.94 11.21
C THR A 215 -4.85 32.73 11.86
N GLY A 216 -4.54 31.69 11.08
CA GLY A 216 -3.82 30.51 11.61
C GLY A 216 -2.52 30.87 12.33
N THR A 217 -1.81 31.89 11.83
CA THR A 217 -0.56 32.40 12.41
C THR A 217 -0.79 33.09 13.76
N ALA A 218 -1.81 33.94 13.87
CA ALA A 218 -2.14 34.62 15.14
C ALA A 218 -2.52 33.63 16.25
N ARG A 219 -3.29 32.57 15.93
CA ARG A 219 -3.60 31.50 16.90
C ARG A 219 -2.34 30.79 17.39
N ARG A 220 -1.41 30.51 16.48
CA ARG A 220 -0.15 29.85 16.80
C ARG A 220 0.67 30.68 17.78
N LEU A 221 0.77 31.99 17.58
CA LEU A 221 1.48 32.90 18.49
C LEU A 221 0.84 32.91 19.88
N ILE A 222 -0.49 32.88 19.98
CA ILE A 222 -1.19 32.85 21.28
C ILE A 222 -0.94 31.52 22.02
N TYR A 223 -1.00 30.38 21.32
CA TYR A 223 -0.66 29.10 21.93
C TYR A 223 0.78 29.09 22.45
N GLU A 224 1.72 29.63 21.67
CA GLU A 224 3.13 29.76 22.07
C GLU A 224 3.27 30.65 23.32
N PHE A 225 2.61 31.80 23.36
CA PHE A 225 2.60 32.68 24.53
C PHE A 225 2.06 31.98 25.79
N ILE A 226 0.94 31.26 25.68
CA ILE A 226 0.35 30.53 26.81
C ILE A 226 1.28 29.41 27.29
N GLU A 227 1.85 28.62 26.38
CA GLU A 227 2.78 27.55 26.71
C GLU A 227 4.04 28.07 27.44
N THR A 228 4.48 29.30 27.11
CA THR A 228 5.74 29.86 27.65
C THR A 228 5.53 30.69 28.93
N GLU A 229 4.51 31.56 28.97
CA GLU A 229 4.30 32.51 30.07
C GLU A 229 3.22 32.08 31.07
N HIS A 230 2.25 31.24 30.66
CA HIS A 230 1.10 30.85 31.50
C HIS A 230 0.67 29.38 31.30
N PRO A 231 1.51 28.40 31.69
CA PRO A 231 1.25 26.97 31.46
C PRO A 231 0.04 26.43 32.23
N GLU A 232 -0.54 27.20 33.18
CA GLU A 232 -1.81 26.88 33.82
C GLU A 232 -3.03 27.06 32.93
N LEU A 233 -2.91 27.88 31.88
CA LEU A 233 -4.00 28.23 31.00
C LEU A 233 -4.12 27.28 29.82
N GLN A 234 -5.34 27.14 29.31
CA GLN A 234 -5.64 26.39 28.10
C GLN A 234 -6.49 27.25 27.16
N ALA A 235 -6.02 27.39 25.92
CA ALA A 235 -6.79 28.00 24.85
C ALA A 235 -7.47 26.92 24.00
N THR A 236 -8.76 27.11 23.73
CA THR A 236 -9.59 26.23 22.89
C THR A 236 -10.36 27.07 21.88
N VAL A 237 -10.63 26.53 20.70
CA VAL A 237 -11.48 27.19 19.71
C VAL A 237 -12.92 26.71 19.91
N ILE A 238 -13.85 27.64 20.04
CA ILE A 238 -15.28 27.40 20.14
C ILE A 238 -15.96 28.03 18.92
N GLY A 239 -16.91 27.34 18.30
CA GLY A 239 -17.52 27.79 17.05
C GLY A 239 -16.67 27.48 15.82
N GLY A 240 -17.29 27.55 14.63
CA GLY A 240 -16.73 27.07 13.36
C GLY A 240 -17.17 25.64 12.99
N GLY A 241 -17.28 25.38 11.69
CA GLY A 241 -17.92 24.18 11.13
C GLY A 241 -19.32 24.50 10.60
N ASN A 242 -20.32 23.66 10.89
CA ASN A 242 -21.74 23.89 10.53
C ASN A 242 -22.46 24.89 11.48
N CYS A 243 -21.75 25.55 12.41
CA CYS A 243 -22.32 26.57 13.27
C CYS A 243 -22.30 27.95 12.58
N PRO A 244 -23.36 28.77 12.75
CA PRO A 244 -23.44 30.10 12.12
C PRO A 244 -22.44 31.12 12.72
N ASP A 245 -21.93 30.88 13.93
CA ASP A 245 -21.01 31.80 14.59
C ASP A 245 -19.55 31.60 14.13
N PRO A 246 -18.77 32.69 13.96
CA PRO A 246 -17.38 32.61 13.59
C PRO A 246 -16.54 31.91 14.68
N PRO A 247 -15.50 31.14 14.30
CA PRO A 247 -14.63 30.47 15.26
C PRO A 247 -13.94 31.50 16.16
N MET A 248 -14.08 31.31 17.48
CA MET A 248 -13.58 32.20 18.53
C MET A 248 -12.60 31.45 19.43
N LEU A 249 -11.51 32.10 19.83
CA LEU A 249 -10.54 31.53 20.76
C LEU A 249 -10.98 31.86 22.20
N VAL A 250 -11.01 30.85 23.07
CA VAL A 250 -11.41 30.98 24.47
C VAL A 250 -10.31 30.42 25.36
N VAL A 251 -9.87 31.24 26.32
CA VAL A 251 -8.86 30.89 27.32
C VAL A 251 -9.55 30.52 28.63
N SER A 252 -9.06 29.46 29.27
CA SER A 252 -9.62 28.91 30.51
C SER A 252 -8.52 28.42 31.45
N LYS A 253 -8.83 28.25 32.74
CA LYS A 253 -7.94 27.68 33.75
C LYS A 253 -8.48 26.32 34.25
N PRO A 254 -8.33 25.25 33.48
CA PRO A 254 -8.73 23.90 33.89
C PRO A 254 -7.87 23.34 35.03
N SER A 255 -8.47 22.46 35.84
CA SER A 255 -7.76 21.68 36.85
C SER A 255 -6.58 20.92 36.23
N LYS A 256 -5.52 20.66 37.02
CA LYS A 256 -4.36 19.88 36.55
C LYS A 256 -4.79 18.52 35.98
N LYS A 257 -5.71 17.84 36.68
CA LYS A 257 -6.29 16.56 36.25
C LYS A 257 -7.04 16.67 34.91
N LEU A 258 -7.83 17.73 34.73
CA LEU A 258 -8.58 17.94 33.49
C LEU A 258 -7.63 18.26 32.30
N ARG A 259 -6.56 19.03 32.54
CA ARG A 259 -5.53 19.30 31.50
C ARG A 259 -4.84 18.04 31.04
N GLU A 260 -4.33 17.25 31.99
CA GLU A 260 -3.61 16.00 31.70
C GLU A 260 -4.52 15.03 30.92
N SER A 261 -5.75 14.82 31.38
CA SER A 261 -6.73 13.96 30.68
C SER A 261 -7.10 14.46 29.28
N THR A 262 -7.23 15.77 29.09
CA THR A 262 -7.52 16.36 27.78
C THR A 262 -6.34 16.19 26.82
N GLN A 263 -5.12 16.45 27.30
CA GLN A 263 -3.90 16.29 26.51
C GLN A 263 -3.66 14.84 26.12
N GLU A 264 -3.89 13.91 27.05
CA GLU A 264 -3.84 12.48 26.79
C GLU A 264 -4.88 12.06 25.74
N SER A 265 -6.13 12.51 25.86
CA SER A 265 -7.18 12.21 24.88
C SER A 265 -6.85 12.75 23.48
N LEU A 266 -6.33 13.97 23.37
CA LEU A 266 -5.89 14.54 22.10
C LEU A 266 -4.72 13.76 21.50
N ARG A 267 -3.76 13.33 22.31
CA ARG A 267 -2.62 12.51 21.87
C ARG A 267 -3.09 11.14 21.38
N SER A 268 -3.95 10.47 22.14
CA SER A 268 -4.53 9.17 21.78
C SER A 268 -5.33 9.26 20.48
N ARG A 269 -6.12 10.33 20.30
CA ARG A 269 -6.84 10.59 19.04
C ARG A 269 -5.89 10.82 17.87
N ALA A 270 -4.81 11.58 18.07
CA ALA A 270 -3.82 11.81 17.01
C ALA A 270 -3.10 10.52 16.59
N LEU A 271 -2.73 9.67 17.56
CA LEU A 271 -2.12 8.37 17.31
C LEU A 271 -3.08 7.43 16.55
N ALA A 272 -4.35 7.37 16.96
CA ALA A 272 -5.36 6.56 16.27
C ALA A 272 -5.56 7.01 14.80
N LEU A 273 -5.55 8.33 14.54
CA LEU A 273 -5.61 8.86 13.18
C LEU A 273 -4.36 8.51 12.36
N LEU A 274 -3.18 8.51 12.99
CA LEU A 274 -1.95 8.08 12.32
C LEU A 274 -1.99 6.59 11.98
N ASP A 275 -2.42 5.75 12.92
CA ASP A 275 -2.55 4.30 12.71
C ASP A 275 -3.50 4.00 11.56
N GLN A 276 -4.68 4.64 11.52
CA GLN A 276 -5.62 4.49 10.42
C GLN A 276 -5.02 4.90 9.06
N ARG A 277 -4.21 5.97 9.02
CA ARG A 277 -3.54 6.40 7.81
C ARG A 277 -2.45 5.43 7.38
N LEU A 278 -1.64 4.96 8.32
CA LEU A 278 -0.63 3.93 8.07
C LEU A 278 -1.25 2.65 7.54
N GLU A 279 -2.38 2.22 8.08
CA GLU A 279 -3.12 1.04 7.59
C GLU A 279 -3.61 1.23 6.14
N ASN A 280 -4.17 2.40 5.81
CA ASN A 280 -4.60 2.70 4.46
C ASN A 280 -3.43 2.77 3.46
N ASP A 281 -2.29 3.35 3.86
CA ASP A 281 -1.10 3.50 3.01
C ASP A 281 -0.17 2.27 3.01
N ALA A 282 -0.38 1.33 3.92
CA ALA A 282 0.26 0.01 3.94
C ALA A 282 -0.67 -1.09 3.38
N GLY A 283 -1.65 -0.71 2.55
CA GLY A 283 -2.68 -1.61 2.04
C GLY A 283 -2.10 -2.88 1.38
N MET A 284 -1.08 -2.75 0.54
CA MET A 284 -0.48 -3.92 -0.13
C MET A 284 0.16 -4.93 0.83
N ARG A 285 0.63 -4.49 2.01
CA ARG A 285 1.09 -5.42 3.06
C ARG A 285 -0.02 -6.27 3.62
N THR A 286 -1.24 -5.72 3.69
CA THR A 286 -2.41 -6.46 4.13
C THR A 286 -2.71 -7.60 3.16
N VAL A 287 -2.63 -7.36 1.85
CA VAL A 287 -2.80 -8.41 0.82
C VAL A 287 -1.80 -9.54 1.03
N LEU A 288 -0.51 -9.22 1.16
CA LEU A 288 0.55 -10.22 1.36
C LEU A 288 0.39 -11.00 2.67
N ARG A 289 0.04 -10.31 3.76
CA ARG A 289 -0.25 -10.93 5.05
C ARG A 289 -1.39 -11.94 4.94
N ILE A 290 -2.48 -11.59 4.25
CA ILE A 290 -3.63 -12.47 4.04
C ILE A 290 -3.20 -13.71 3.25
N LEU A 291 -2.47 -13.54 2.13
CA LEU A 291 -1.95 -14.67 1.34
C LEU A 291 -1.08 -15.60 2.19
N ARG A 292 -0.18 -15.04 3.00
CA ARG A 292 0.70 -15.81 3.90
C ARG A 292 -0.08 -16.56 4.97
N GLN A 293 -1.14 -15.96 5.53
CA GLN A 293 -1.95 -16.60 6.58
C GLN A 293 -2.73 -17.82 6.07
N GLN A 294 -3.17 -17.79 4.81
CA GLN A 294 -3.96 -18.87 4.22
C GLN A 294 -3.13 -20.12 3.88
N GLN A 295 -1.80 -19.98 3.73
CA GLN A 295 -0.87 -21.11 3.53
C GLN A 295 -1.24 -22.03 2.35
N VAL A 296 -1.90 -21.47 1.34
CA VAL A 296 -2.18 -22.14 0.06
C VAL A 296 -0.97 -22.05 -0.87
N PRO A 297 -0.77 -23.02 -1.78
CA PRO A 297 0.30 -22.93 -2.78
C PRO A 297 0.19 -21.64 -3.60
N LEU A 298 1.30 -20.89 -3.68
CA LEU A 298 1.40 -19.71 -4.53
C LEU A 298 2.15 -20.08 -5.81
N ILE A 299 1.50 -19.88 -6.94
CA ILE A 299 1.98 -20.21 -8.27
C ILE A 299 2.46 -18.94 -8.96
N PHE A 300 3.67 -18.99 -9.48
CA PHE A 300 4.29 -17.95 -10.28
C PHE A 300 4.88 -18.55 -11.55
N HIS A 301 5.29 -17.70 -12.48
CA HIS A 301 6.08 -18.10 -13.65
C HIS A 301 7.34 -17.24 -13.73
N ASN A 302 8.53 -17.85 -13.66
CA ASN A 302 9.80 -17.10 -13.68
C ASN A 302 9.91 -16.08 -12.52
N SER A 303 9.57 -16.55 -11.33
CA SER A 303 9.15 -15.80 -10.13
C SER A 303 10.21 -14.93 -9.45
N LEU A 304 11.49 -15.06 -9.80
CA LEU A 304 12.56 -14.41 -9.04
C LEU A 304 12.42 -12.89 -9.01
N ALA A 305 12.04 -12.28 -10.14
CA ALA A 305 11.86 -10.84 -10.25
C ALA A 305 10.63 -10.35 -9.47
N ASP A 306 9.52 -11.09 -9.53
CA ASP A 306 8.28 -10.82 -8.81
C ASP A 306 8.51 -10.89 -7.31
N LEU A 307 9.08 -12.00 -6.83
CA LEU A 307 9.30 -12.25 -5.41
C LEU A 307 10.26 -11.25 -4.78
N SER A 308 11.36 -10.91 -5.47
CA SER A 308 12.28 -9.87 -4.98
C SER A 308 11.58 -8.53 -4.82
N ARG A 309 10.75 -8.12 -5.78
CA ARG A 309 10.02 -6.84 -5.71
C ARG A 309 8.88 -6.87 -4.69
N LEU A 310 8.14 -7.97 -4.58
CA LEU A 310 7.10 -8.16 -3.57
C LEU A 310 7.66 -7.97 -2.16
N ILE A 311 8.79 -8.61 -1.87
CA ILE A 311 9.48 -8.44 -0.58
C ILE A 311 9.96 -7.00 -0.44
N HIS A 312 10.70 -6.48 -1.41
CA HIS A 312 11.30 -5.14 -1.33
C HIS A 312 10.27 -4.04 -1.06
N GLN A 313 9.23 -4.04 -1.89
CA GLN A 313 8.30 -2.94 -2.00
C GLN A 313 7.27 -2.93 -0.89
N PHE A 314 6.90 -4.11 -0.39
CA PHE A 314 5.77 -4.25 0.52
C PHE A 314 6.17 -4.83 1.89
N GLU A 315 7.17 -5.71 2.00
CA GLU A 315 7.55 -6.24 3.31
C GLU A 315 8.69 -5.45 3.96
N GLU A 316 9.87 -5.51 3.36
CA GLU A 316 11.12 -4.98 3.94
C GLU A 316 12.17 -4.75 2.85
N GLU A 317 13.21 -3.99 3.17
CA GLU A 317 14.33 -3.81 2.24
C GLU A 317 15.02 -5.15 1.94
N LEU A 318 15.41 -5.36 0.67
CA LEU A 318 16.06 -6.61 0.28
C LEU A 318 17.45 -6.73 0.92
N PRO A 319 17.76 -7.86 1.55
CA PRO A 319 19.05 -8.06 2.21
C PRO A 319 20.19 -8.10 1.17
N GLU A 320 21.41 -7.79 1.60
CA GLU A 320 22.57 -7.81 0.69
C GLU A 320 22.98 -9.23 0.31
N LYS A 321 22.74 -10.21 1.20
CA LYS A 321 23.18 -11.59 1.00
C LYS A 321 22.05 -12.47 0.51
N LEU A 322 22.35 -13.30 -0.50
CA LEU A 322 21.41 -14.29 -1.05
C LEU A 322 20.84 -15.24 0.02
N ASN A 323 21.64 -15.65 1.02
CA ASN A 323 21.15 -16.57 2.06
C ASN A 323 20.09 -15.92 2.95
N GLU A 324 20.23 -14.63 3.25
CA GLU A 324 19.24 -13.87 4.01
C GLU A 324 17.95 -13.69 3.18
N PHE A 325 18.09 -13.43 1.87
CA PHE A 325 16.95 -13.37 0.95
C PHE A 325 16.17 -14.69 0.89
N ARG A 326 16.87 -15.84 0.88
CA ARG A 326 16.23 -17.16 0.94
C ARG A 326 15.43 -17.36 2.22
N CYS A 327 15.92 -16.85 3.36
CA CYS A 327 15.17 -16.86 4.60
C CYS A 327 13.90 -16.01 4.50
N SER A 328 13.98 -14.78 3.97
CA SER A 328 12.80 -13.92 3.75
C SER A 328 11.78 -14.57 2.80
N LEU A 329 12.24 -15.24 1.73
CA LEU A 329 11.37 -15.99 0.81
C LEU A 329 10.63 -17.14 1.52
N ASN A 330 11.35 -17.96 2.29
CA ASN A 330 10.74 -19.09 3.00
C ASN A 330 9.72 -18.62 4.05
N LEU A 331 9.93 -17.46 4.66
CA LEU A 331 8.98 -16.85 5.59
C LEU A 331 7.76 -16.27 4.86
N PHE A 332 7.96 -15.70 3.66
CA PHE A 332 6.89 -15.09 2.87
C PHE A 332 6.00 -16.13 2.20
N CYS A 333 6.60 -17.08 1.47
CA CYS A 333 5.91 -18.06 0.64
C CYS A 333 6.54 -19.46 0.80
N PRO A 334 6.18 -20.21 1.86
CA PRO A 334 6.75 -21.53 2.09
C PRO A 334 6.32 -22.58 1.06
N LYS A 335 5.18 -22.38 0.38
CA LYS A 335 4.64 -23.25 -0.67
C LYS A 335 4.68 -22.56 -2.04
N LEU A 336 5.88 -22.29 -2.53
CA LEU A 336 6.12 -21.68 -3.83
C LEU A 336 6.16 -22.74 -4.94
N ILE A 337 5.45 -22.48 -6.03
CA ILE A 337 5.55 -23.24 -7.28
C ILE A 337 5.92 -22.28 -8.41
N ASP A 338 7.03 -22.56 -9.10
CA ASP A 338 7.42 -21.83 -10.32
C ASP A 338 7.15 -22.70 -11.55
N THR A 339 6.15 -22.33 -12.34
CA THR A 339 5.71 -23.10 -13.51
C THR A 339 6.78 -23.19 -14.58
N LYS A 340 7.64 -22.18 -14.74
CA LYS A 340 8.76 -22.25 -15.69
C LYS A 340 9.73 -23.35 -15.28
N MET A 341 10.04 -23.45 -13.99
CA MET A 341 10.90 -24.52 -13.46
C MET A 341 10.26 -25.89 -13.61
N LEU A 342 8.95 -26.01 -13.39
CA LEU A 342 8.22 -27.26 -13.61
C LEU A 342 8.25 -27.71 -15.07
N VAL A 343 7.98 -26.79 -16.01
CA VAL A 343 8.01 -27.07 -17.45
C VAL A 343 9.43 -27.44 -17.90
N GLU A 344 10.45 -26.71 -17.43
CA GLU A 344 11.85 -27.01 -17.71
C GLU A 344 12.25 -28.40 -17.19
N HIS A 345 11.84 -28.75 -15.97
CA HIS A 345 12.09 -30.07 -15.41
C HIS A 345 11.36 -31.17 -16.19
N ALA A 346 10.10 -30.97 -16.55
CA ALA A 346 9.32 -31.92 -17.35
C ALA A 346 9.91 -32.11 -18.75
N ARG A 347 10.37 -31.03 -19.39
CA ARG A 347 11.11 -31.04 -20.65
C ARG A 347 12.32 -31.97 -20.59
N ILE A 348 13.13 -31.82 -19.55
CA ILE A 348 14.36 -32.60 -19.35
C ILE A 348 14.06 -34.08 -19.01
N THR A 349 13.11 -34.32 -18.12
CA THR A 349 12.90 -35.65 -17.51
C THR A 349 11.97 -36.57 -18.29
N SER A 350 11.03 -36.00 -19.04
CA SER A 350 9.94 -36.77 -19.65
C SER A 350 9.72 -36.47 -21.13
N SER A 351 10.48 -35.52 -21.70
CA SER A 351 10.32 -35.04 -23.09
C SER A 351 8.87 -34.64 -23.43
N LEU A 352 8.07 -34.34 -22.41
CA LEU A 352 6.67 -33.94 -22.52
C LEU A 352 6.53 -32.57 -23.17
N PHE A 353 7.54 -31.73 -23.01
CA PHE A 353 7.70 -30.43 -23.65
C PHE A 353 8.91 -30.45 -24.58
N LYS A 354 8.79 -29.79 -25.73
CA LYS A 354 9.82 -29.69 -26.77
C LYS A 354 10.08 -28.21 -27.16
N GLY A 355 9.16 -27.32 -26.84
CA GLY A 355 9.21 -25.89 -27.17
C GLY A 355 10.02 -25.03 -26.21
N GLN A 356 9.87 -23.72 -26.36
CA GLN A 356 10.41 -22.73 -25.43
C GLN A 356 9.61 -22.72 -24.13
N VAL A 357 10.28 -22.44 -23.01
CA VAL A 357 9.68 -22.42 -21.67
C VAL A 357 9.10 -21.05 -21.28
N ASN A 358 9.03 -20.11 -22.22
CA ASN A 358 8.31 -18.86 -21.97
C ASN A 358 6.81 -19.15 -21.83
N LEU A 359 6.11 -18.33 -21.05
CA LEU A 359 4.74 -18.60 -20.65
C LEU A 359 3.79 -18.87 -21.83
N ASN A 360 3.86 -18.06 -22.88
CA ASN A 360 2.97 -18.19 -24.03
C ASN A 360 3.25 -19.45 -24.85
N ASP A 361 4.51 -19.83 -25.03
CA ASP A 361 4.86 -21.02 -25.81
C ASP A 361 4.64 -22.30 -25.01
N ALA A 362 4.94 -22.29 -23.70
CA ALA A 362 4.56 -23.36 -22.79
C ALA A 362 3.05 -23.57 -22.82
N LEU A 363 2.25 -22.50 -22.76
CA LEU A 363 0.80 -22.57 -22.88
C LEU A 363 0.36 -23.21 -24.20
N LYS A 364 0.85 -22.72 -25.34
CA LYS A 364 0.49 -23.25 -26.66
C LYS A 364 0.80 -24.75 -26.74
N GLU A 365 1.91 -25.18 -26.17
CA GLU A 365 2.29 -26.59 -26.14
C GLU A 365 1.35 -27.42 -25.25
N ILE A 366 0.97 -26.92 -24.08
CA ILE A 366 -0.01 -27.60 -23.20
C ILE A 366 -1.39 -27.70 -23.88
N LEU A 367 -1.87 -26.61 -24.50
CA LEU A 367 -3.16 -26.57 -25.18
C LEU A 367 -3.17 -27.48 -26.42
N SER A 368 -2.09 -27.47 -27.21
CA SER A 368 -2.00 -28.28 -28.44
C SER A 368 -1.89 -29.78 -28.18
N THR A 369 -1.36 -30.20 -27.02
CA THR A 369 -1.24 -31.62 -26.67
C THR A 369 -2.55 -32.26 -26.21
N ARG A 370 -3.68 -31.53 -26.14
CA ARG A 370 -5.00 -31.99 -25.64
C ARG A 370 -4.91 -32.72 -24.29
N LYS A 371 -3.93 -32.38 -23.45
CA LYS A 371 -3.72 -33.00 -22.14
C LYS A 371 -4.40 -32.27 -20.99
N SER A 372 -4.95 -31.07 -21.23
CA SER A 372 -5.70 -30.37 -20.20
C SER A 372 -7.14 -30.87 -20.17
N ASN A 373 -7.44 -31.80 -19.26
CA ASN A 373 -8.81 -32.04 -18.82
C ASN A 373 -9.30 -30.95 -17.85
N HIS A 374 -8.62 -29.81 -17.79
CA HIS A 374 -8.94 -28.71 -16.88
C HIS A 374 -9.75 -27.66 -17.61
N GLU A 375 -10.94 -27.37 -17.09
CA GLU A 375 -11.79 -26.26 -17.51
C GLU A 375 -11.87 -25.27 -16.36
N TYR A 376 -12.14 -24.00 -16.67
CA TYR A 376 -12.38 -23.03 -15.63
C TYR A 376 -13.48 -22.05 -16.03
N GLU A 377 -14.17 -21.54 -15.02
CA GLU A 377 -15.19 -20.50 -15.14
C GLU A 377 -14.75 -19.29 -14.30
N MET A 378 -15.03 -18.09 -14.81
CA MET A 378 -14.79 -16.87 -14.04
C MET A 378 -15.92 -16.67 -13.04
N SER A 379 -15.60 -16.14 -11.86
CA SER A 379 -16.64 -15.70 -10.93
C SER A 379 -17.53 -14.60 -11.54
N GLN A 380 -18.79 -14.55 -11.11
CA GLN A 380 -19.83 -13.67 -11.67
C GLN A 380 -19.38 -12.19 -11.72
N GLY A 381 -19.62 -11.51 -12.85
CA GLY A 381 -19.23 -10.10 -13.05
C GLY A 381 -17.76 -9.90 -13.43
N GLN A 382 -17.05 -10.98 -13.77
CA GLN A 382 -15.65 -10.95 -14.22
C GLN A 382 -15.49 -11.51 -15.63
N GLU A 383 -16.53 -11.45 -16.46
CA GLU A 383 -16.58 -12.01 -17.82
C GLU A 383 -15.61 -11.31 -18.79
N ARG A 384 -15.23 -10.05 -18.52
CA ARG A 384 -14.25 -9.30 -19.33
C ARG A 384 -12.88 -9.98 -19.44
N TYR A 385 -12.54 -10.88 -18.51
CA TYR A 385 -11.30 -11.65 -18.57
C TYR A 385 -11.40 -12.89 -19.50
N ILE A 386 -12.60 -13.20 -19.99
CA ILE A 386 -12.87 -14.24 -21.01
C ILE A 386 -12.72 -13.64 -22.41
N GLU A 387 -13.27 -12.45 -22.66
CA GLU A 387 -13.11 -11.74 -23.95
C GLU A 387 -11.63 -11.47 -24.30
N ALA A 388 -10.80 -11.31 -23.26
CA ALA A 388 -9.35 -11.19 -23.34
C ALA A 388 -8.61 -12.43 -23.90
N GLN A 389 -9.26 -13.60 -23.97
CA GLN A 389 -8.65 -14.84 -24.49
C GLN A 389 -8.36 -14.78 -25.99
N HIS A 390 -9.08 -13.94 -26.75
CA HIS A 390 -8.99 -13.92 -28.21
C HIS A 390 -7.92 -12.96 -28.77
N GLU A 391 -7.37 -12.05 -27.96
CA GLU A 391 -6.29 -11.14 -28.36
C GLU A 391 -5.18 -11.04 -27.28
N PRO A 392 -4.23 -12.00 -27.25
CA PRO A 392 -3.21 -12.13 -26.20
C PRO A 392 -2.24 -10.94 -26.06
N SER A 393 -2.21 -10.03 -27.05
CA SER A 393 -1.33 -8.86 -27.13
C SER A 393 -1.89 -7.62 -26.43
N LEU A 394 -3.15 -7.62 -25.99
CA LEU A 394 -3.88 -6.38 -25.68
C LEU A 394 -4.17 -6.12 -24.20
N LEU A 395 -3.75 -6.99 -23.26
CA LEU A 395 -4.07 -6.83 -21.84
C LEU A 395 -2.91 -7.15 -20.88
N VAL A 396 -2.67 -6.19 -19.99
CA VAL A 396 -1.79 -6.23 -18.78
C VAL A 396 -2.47 -6.90 -17.58
N SER A 397 -3.74 -7.29 -17.71
CA SER A 397 -4.46 -7.93 -16.62
C SER A 397 -3.98 -9.36 -16.36
N MET A 398 -4.01 -9.78 -15.10
CA MET A 398 -3.74 -11.16 -14.72
C MET A 398 -4.48 -12.16 -15.61
N ARG A 399 -3.79 -13.23 -16.01
CA ARG A 399 -4.26 -14.22 -16.98
C ARG A 399 -4.49 -15.58 -16.30
N PRO A 400 -5.71 -15.85 -15.77
CA PRO A 400 -5.99 -17.10 -15.06
C PRO A 400 -5.73 -18.35 -15.90
N HIS A 401 -6.01 -18.29 -17.21
CA HIS A 401 -5.74 -19.39 -18.14
C HIS A 401 -4.26 -19.77 -18.23
N LEU A 402 -3.32 -18.86 -17.97
CA LEU A 402 -1.90 -19.17 -18.07
C LEU A 402 -1.35 -19.95 -16.87
N MET A 403 -2.14 -20.06 -15.79
CA MET A 403 -1.69 -20.55 -14.49
C MET A 403 -2.45 -21.80 -13.99
N LEU A 404 -3.37 -22.32 -14.81
CA LEU A 404 -4.22 -23.47 -14.49
C LEU A 404 -3.64 -24.83 -14.91
N PHE A 405 -2.50 -24.83 -15.60
CA PHE A 405 -2.02 -25.97 -16.38
C PHE A 405 -0.70 -26.55 -15.89
#